data_AF-X0Z632-F1
#
_entry.id   AF-X0Z632-F1
#
_cell.length_a   1.000
_cell.length_b   1.000
_cell.length_c   1.000
_cell.angle_alpha   90.00
_cell.angle_beta   90.00
_cell.angle_gamma   90.00
#
_symmetry.space_group_name_H-M   'P 1'
#
loop_
_entity.id
_entity.type
_entity.pdbx_description
1 polymer ?
#
loop_
_entity_poly.entity_id
_entity_poly.type
_entity_poly.pdbx_seq_one_letter_code
_entity_poly.pdbx_strand_id
1 'polypeptide(L)'
;FKRWGSVGGKMSHRELTPTQARMMALHSAAARRRKSRPGTQSKAQDKHAHGTEEWAAHNVNIQIGCAHDCKYCYAKCMAIRFKRSTARSWAKAKILKHKVGNGSRKKHGRIMFPTTHDITPDNVDECVMVLRDMLEADNDVLVVTKPHLSCIKRLCRACVDFRGQLLFRFTIGSTDNGVLQYWEPNAPIYRERLSALKWTFSKGFSTSVSSEPMLDDKIDALVAAVRPYVTDAIWL
;
A
#
# COMPACT_ATOMS: atom_id res chain seq x y z
N PHE A 1 -23.24 -60.49 -53.79
CA PHE A 1 -24.34 -60.76 -54.75
C PHE A 1 -25.66 -60.28 -54.13
N LYS A 2 -26.41 -59.46 -54.88
CA LYS A 2 -27.85 -59.07 -54.72
C LYS A 2 -28.22 -58.29 -53.44
N ARG A 3 -28.56 -56.99 -53.50
CA ARG A 3 -29.74 -56.28 -54.08
C ARG A 3 -30.98 -56.28 -53.17
N TRP A 4 -31.40 -55.04 -52.83
CA TRP A 4 -32.78 -54.52 -52.67
C TRP A 4 -33.50 -54.90 -51.36
N GLY A 5 -34.33 -54.04 -50.76
CA GLY A 5 -34.89 -52.78 -51.22
C GLY A 5 -35.63 -52.04 -50.10
N SER A 6 -35.82 -50.75 -50.35
CA SER A 6 -36.51 -49.76 -49.54
C SER A 6 -38.04 -49.93 -49.66
N VAL A 7 -38.79 -49.61 -48.60
CA VAL A 7 -40.13 -49.04 -48.75
C VAL A 7 -40.29 -47.90 -47.74
N GLY A 8 -40.39 -46.69 -48.27
CA GLY A 8 -40.71 -45.48 -47.52
C GLY A 8 -42.21 -45.26 -47.42
N GLY A 9 -42.64 -44.73 -46.29
CA GLY A 9 -43.90 -44.01 -46.13
C GLY A 9 -43.60 -42.53 -45.90
N LYS A 10 -44.05 -41.67 -46.82
CA LYS A 10 -43.97 -40.20 -46.71
C LYS A 10 -45.01 -39.70 -45.69
N MET A 11 -44.60 -38.85 -44.75
CA MET A 11 -45.49 -37.94 -44.02
C MET A 11 -45.06 -36.49 -44.30
N SER A 12 -46.07 -35.64 -44.49
CA SER A 12 -45.97 -34.25 -44.92
C SER A 12 -45.25 -33.36 -43.89
N HIS A 13 -44.45 -32.42 -44.41
CA HIS A 13 -43.84 -31.36 -43.61
C HIS A 13 -44.92 -30.35 -43.18
N ARG A 14 -45.25 -30.33 -41.89
CA ARG A 14 -45.82 -29.13 -41.24
C ARG A 14 -44.66 -28.18 -40.94
N GLU A 15 -44.68 -26.98 -41.50
CA GLU A 15 -43.74 -25.92 -41.13
C GLU A 15 -43.98 -25.51 -39.68
N LEU A 16 -42.90 -25.51 -38.88
CA LEU A 16 -42.92 -25.10 -37.48
C LEU A 16 -43.02 -23.57 -37.40
N THR A 17 -43.86 -23.09 -36.49
CA THR A 17 -43.99 -21.64 -36.25
C THR A 17 -42.72 -21.07 -35.60
N PRO A 18 -42.40 -19.77 -35.78
CA PRO A 18 -41.19 -19.14 -35.22
C PRO A 18 -41.06 -19.32 -33.69
N THR A 19 -42.17 -19.45 -32.98
CA THR A 19 -42.23 -19.68 -31.54
C THR A 19 -41.81 -21.11 -31.16
N GLN A 20 -42.13 -22.11 -32.00
CA GLN A 20 -41.73 -23.51 -31.80
C GLN A 20 -40.24 -23.73 -32.12
N ALA A 21 -39.69 -23.01 -33.11
CA ALA A 21 -38.25 -23.02 -33.40
C ALA A 21 -37.41 -22.43 -32.24
N ARG A 22 -37.95 -21.43 -31.52
CA ARG A 22 -37.27 -20.80 -30.38
C ARG A 22 -37.21 -21.68 -29.13
N MET A 23 -38.18 -22.57 -28.93
CA MET A 23 -38.22 -23.48 -27.77
C MET A 23 -37.27 -24.69 -27.94
N MET A 24 -37.04 -25.16 -29.16
CA MET A 24 -36.05 -26.22 -29.43
C MET A 24 -34.59 -25.71 -29.38
N ALA A 25 -34.35 -24.44 -29.68
CA ALA A 25 -33.02 -23.82 -29.55
C ALA A 25 -32.55 -23.67 -28.09
N LEU A 26 -33.47 -23.67 -27.13
CA LEU A 26 -33.15 -23.54 -25.70
C LEU A 26 -32.86 -24.87 -25.00
N HIS A 27 -33.20 -26.02 -25.61
CA HIS A 27 -32.94 -27.35 -25.04
C HIS A 27 -31.73 -28.11 -25.63
N SER A 28 -30.94 -27.49 -26.52
CA SER A 28 -29.67 -28.06 -27.03
C SER A 28 -28.41 -27.26 -26.67
N ALA A 29 -28.53 -26.24 -25.81
CA ALA A 29 -27.39 -25.49 -25.26
C ALA A 29 -26.83 -26.09 -23.95
N ALA A 30 -27.32 -27.26 -23.53
CA ALA A 30 -26.90 -27.96 -22.32
C ALA A 30 -26.22 -29.30 -22.64
N ALA A 31 -25.25 -29.33 -23.56
CA ALA A 31 -24.31 -30.45 -23.69
C ALA A 31 -23.22 -30.14 -24.74
N ARG A 32 -22.37 -29.15 -24.48
CA ARG A 32 -21.04 -29.12 -25.11
C ARG A 32 -20.00 -28.96 -24.01
N ARG A 33 -19.54 -30.12 -23.50
CA ARG A 33 -18.26 -30.25 -22.81
C ARG A 33 -17.18 -29.60 -23.69
N ARG A 34 -16.81 -28.37 -23.37
CA ARG A 34 -15.51 -27.83 -23.78
C ARG A 34 -14.47 -28.66 -23.05
N LYS A 35 -13.81 -29.57 -23.77
CA LYS A 35 -12.57 -30.17 -23.31
C LYS A 35 -11.64 -29.01 -22.96
N SER A 36 -11.36 -28.83 -21.68
CA SER A 36 -10.32 -27.93 -21.21
C SER A 36 -9.03 -28.36 -21.90
N ARG A 37 -8.44 -27.46 -22.69
CA ARG A 37 -7.00 -27.56 -22.95
C ARG A 37 -6.32 -27.60 -21.59
N PRO A 38 -5.30 -28.45 -21.36
CA PRO A 38 -4.50 -28.33 -20.15
C PRO A 38 -3.91 -26.92 -20.20
N GLY A 39 -4.44 -26.04 -19.35
CA GLY A 39 -3.85 -24.74 -19.13
C GLY A 39 -2.45 -25.03 -18.64
N THR A 40 -1.45 -24.56 -19.36
CA THR A 40 -0.10 -24.43 -18.83
C THR A 40 -0.29 -23.62 -17.55
N GLN A 41 -0.27 -24.29 -16.41
CA GLN A 41 -0.06 -23.60 -15.14
C GLN A 41 1.33 -23.01 -15.31
N SER A 42 1.42 -21.76 -15.74
CA SER A 42 2.58 -20.97 -15.41
C SER A 42 2.58 -21.02 -13.89
N LYS A 43 3.49 -21.82 -13.31
CA LYS A 43 3.88 -21.61 -11.92
C LYS A 43 4.18 -20.13 -11.86
N ALA A 44 3.29 -19.35 -11.26
CA ALA A 44 3.62 -18.00 -10.86
C ALA A 44 4.80 -18.22 -9.92
N GLN A 45 6.02 -17.98 -10.43
CA GLN A 45 7.16 -17.87 -9.56
C GLN A 45 6.75 -16.80 -8.56
N ASP A 46 6.68 -17.15 -7.27
CA ASP A 46 6.59 -16.17 -6.21
C ASP A 46 7.77 -15.23 -6.43
N LYS A 47 7.48 -14.08 -7.04
CA LYS A 47 8.44 -12.99 -7.11
C LYS A 47 8.61 -12.58 -5.66
N HIS A 48 9.76 -12.91 -5.08
CA HIS A 48 10.14 -12.35 -3.80
C HIS A 48 10.00 -10.83 -3.90
N ALA A 49 9.12 -10.28 -3.05
CA ALA A 49 8.96 -8.86 -2.94
C ALA A 49 10.27 -8.25 -2.41
N HIS A 50 10.61 -7.05 -2.87
CA HIS A 50 11.82 -6.35 -2.45
C HIS A 50 11.50 -4.89 -2.10
N GLY A 51 12.07 -4.38 -1.01
CA GLY A 51 11.91 -2.99 -0.61
C GLY A 51 10.48 -2.68 -0.17
N THR A 52 9.88 -1.61 -0.68
CA THR A 52 8.52 -1.22 -0.23
C THR A 52 7.43 -2.21 -0.65
N GLU A 53 7.70 -3.07 -1.64
CA GLU A 53 6.77 -4.13 -2.06
C GLU A 53 6.57 -5.21 -0.98
N GLU A 54 7.51 -5.32 -0.03
CA GLU A 54 7.38 -6.20 1.13
C GLU A 54 6.32 -5.70 2.12
N TRP A 55 5.93 -4.42 2.02
CA TRP A 55 5.02 -3.76 2.96
C TRP A 55 3.70 -3.32 2.33
N ALA A 56 3.70 -2.99 1.03
CA ALA A 56 2.55 -2.45 0.33
C ALA A 56 2.59 -2.72 -1.17
N ALA A 57 1.41 -2.93 -1.76
CA ALA A 57 1.25 -3.11 -3.20
C ALA A 57 1.38 -1.79 -3.98
N HIS A 58 1.18 -0.66 -3.29
CA HIS A 58 1.13 0.66 -3.90
C HIS A 58 1.80 1.71 -3.03
N ASN A 59 2.34 2.75 -3.67
CA ASN A 59 3.00 3.86 -3.00
C ASN A 59 2.35 5.19 -3.41
N VAL A 60 2.12 6.08 -2.45
CA VAL A 60 1.65 7.45 -2.69
C VAL A 60 2.66 8.44 -2.11
N ASN A 61 2.93 9.52 -2.86
CA ASN A 61 3.88 10.57 -2.48
C ASN A 61 3.41 11.91 -3.02
N ILE A 62 3.41 12.94 -2.18
CA ILE A 62 2.89 14.28 -2.51
C ILE A 62 3.99 15.34 -2.59
N GLN A 63 5.23 14.97 -2.35
CA GLN A 63 6.34 15.91 -2.21
C GLN A 63 7.62 15.37 -2.84
N ILE A 64 8.48 16.29 -3.31
CA ILE A 64 9.88 16.04 -3.63
C ILE A 64 10.75 16.67 -2.54
N GLY A 65 11.75 15.93 -2.06
CA GLY A 65 12.60 16.38 -0.97
C GLY A 65 12.01 16.07 0.41
N CYS A 66 12.84 16.20 1.44
CA CYS A 66 12.45 15.98 2.82
C CYS A 66 13.36 16.80 3.74
N ALA A 67 12.75 17.59 4.63
CA ALA A 67 13.47 18.48 5.55
C ALA A 67 14.39 17.74 6.54
N HIS A 68 14.11 16.46 6.83
CA HIS A 68 14.92 15.65 7.75
C HIS A 68 16.37 15.43 7.27
N ASP A 69 16.60 15.50 5.96
CA ASP A 69 17.92 15.39 5.30
C ASP A 69 18.82 14.24 5.80
N CYS A 70 18.23 13.06 6.06
CA CYS A 70 18.99 11.93 6.60
C CYS A 70 20.16 11.52 5.70
N LYS A 71 21.32 11.25 6.29
CA LYS A 71 22.56 10.93 5.58
C LYS A 71 22.47 9.63 4.79
N TYR A 72 21.72 8.65 5.29
CA TYR A 72 21.54 7.34 4.65
C TYR A 72 20.36 7.29 3.67
N CYS A 73 19.67 8.42 3.42
CA CYS A 73 18.35 8.41 2.77
C CYS A 73 18.38 7.87 1.34
N TYR A 74 17.75 6.71 1.12
CA TYR A 74 17.56 6.12 -0.20
C TYR A 74 16.80 7.06 -1.15
N ALA A 75 15.73 7.72 -0.68
CA ALA A 75 14.94 8.64 -1.49
C ALA A 75 15.76 9.85 -1.97
N LYS A 76 16.67 10.37 -1.14
CA LYS A 76 17.63 11.42 -1.52
C LYS A 76 18.56 10.93 -2.62
N CYS A 77 19.16 9.76 -2.43
CA CYS A 77 20.05 9.14 -3.42
C CYS A 77 19.33 8.95 -4.78
N MET A 78 18.12 8.40 -4.78
CA MET A 78 17.35 8.18 -6.00
C MET A 78 16.92 9.48 -6.66
N ALA A 79 16.51 10.49 -5.89
CA ALA A 79 16.15 11.79 -6.45
C ALA A 79 17.35 12.46 -7.13
N ILE A 80 18.56 12.33 -6.58
CA ILE A 80 19.79 12.82 -7.22
C ILE A 80 20.11 12.01 -8.48
N ARG A 81 20.11 10.68 -8.38
CA ARG A 81 20.39 9.77 -9.50
C ARG A 81 19.51 10.06 -10.72
N PHE A 82 18.22 10.31 -10.49
CA PHE A 82 17.25 10.59 -11.55
C PHE A 82 17.01 12.09 -11.79
N LYS A 83 17.94 12.97 -11.33
CA LYS A 83 17.92 14.42 -11.59
C LYS A 83 16.63 15.14 -11.16
N ARG A 84 15.95 14.63 -10.13
CA ARG A 84 14.75 15.23 -9.52
C ARG A 84 15.08 16.23 -8.41
N SER A 85 16.27 16.09 -7.81
CA SER A 85 16.80 17.01 -6.81
C SER A 85 18.34 16.95 -6.81
N THR A 86 18.96 17.83 -6.04
CA THR A 86 20.41 17.85 -5.75
C THR A 86 20.62 17.66 -4.26
N ALA A 87 21.85 17.35 -3.84
CA ALA A 87 22.19 17.28 -2.42
C ALA A 87 21.87 18.59 -1.67
N ARG A 88 22.05 19.74 -2.32
CA ARG A 88 21.79 21.08 -1.76
C ARG A 88 20.30 21.44 -1.71
N SER A 89 19.51 20.93 -2.66
CA SER A 89 18.07 21.24 -2.73
C SER A 89 17.19 20.24 -2.00
N TRP A 90 17.70 19.07 -1.61
CA TRP A 90 16.90 17.98 -1.02
C TRP A 90 16.11 18.40 0.23
N ALA A 91 16.75 19.13 1.15
CA ALA A 91 16.11 19.59 2.37
C ALA A 91 15.01 20.65 2.11
N LYS A 92 15.04 21.32 0.95
CA LYS A 92 14.03 22.28 0.52
C LYS A 92 12.86 21.53 -0.12
N ALA A 93 12.07 20.89 0.73
CA ALA A 93 10.88 20.15 0.37
C ALA A 93 9.93 20.99 -0.51
N LYS A 94 9.38 20.38 -1.55
CA LYS A 94 8.40 21.00 -2.45
C LYS A 94 7.17 20.10 -2.60
N ILE A 95 6.04 20.57 -2.11
CA ILE A 95 4.75 19.92 -2.33
C ILE A 95 4.37 19.98 -3.80
N LEU A 96 3.94 18.84 -4.34
CA LEU A 96 3.39 18.68 -5.67
C LEU A 96 1.89 18.94 -5.61
N LYS A 97 1.49 20.21 -5.73
CA LYS A 97 0.07 20.63 -5.57
C LYS A 97 -0.92 19.80 -6.40
N HIS A 98 -0.54 19.37 -7.61
CA HIS A 98 -1.35 18.51 -8.47
C HIS A 98 -1.56 17.08 -7.93
N LYS A 99 -1.02 16.72 -6.76
CA LYS A 99 -1.21 15.43 -6.09
C LYS A 99 -2.02 15.54 -4.80
N VAL A 100 -2.48 16.72 -4.43
CA VAL A 100 -3.19 16.98 -3.17
C VAL A 100 -4.63 17.36 -3.48
N GLY A 101 -5.60 16.74 -2.79
CA GLY A 101 -7.02 17.10 -2.88
C GLY A 101 -7.69 16.73 -4.21
N ASN A 102 -7.21 15.68 -4.88
CA ASN A 102 -7.80 15.19 -6.14
C ASN A 102 -8.65 13.92 -5.94
N GLY A 103 -8.91 13.54 -4.69
CA GLY A 103 -9.54 12.27 -4.36
C GLY A 103 -8.62 11.08 -4.62
N SER A 104 -9.07 9.90 -4.21
CA SER A 104 -8.42 8.63 -4.52
C SER A 104 -9.42 7.66 -5.13
N ARG A 105 -8.91 6.59 -5.73
CA ARG A 105 -9.70 5.43 -6.14
C ARG A 105 -9.33 4.26 -5.24
N LYS A 106 -10.26 3.33 -5.02
CA LYS A 106 -9.94 2.06 -4.36
C LYS A 106 -8.85 1.34 -5.14
N LYS A 107 -7.87 0.81 -4.43
CA LYS A 107 -6.80 -0.03 -4.95
C LYS A 107 -6.83 -1.39 -4.26
N HIS A 108 -6.26 -2.39 -4.94
CA HIS A 108 -6.07 -3.71 -4.36
C HIS A 108 -4.83 -3.71 -3.46
N GLY A 109 -4.94 -4.30 -2.28
CA GLY A 109 -3.85 -4.36 -1.31
C GLY A 109 -3.56 -3.01 -0.64
N ARG A 110 -2.57 -3.01 0.24
CA ARG A 110 -2.22 -1.85 1.07
C ARG A 110 -1.47 -0.78 0.29
N ILE A 111 -1.71 0.48 0.64
CA ILE A 111 -0.97 1.65 0.14
C ILE A 111 0.02 2.12 1.21
N MET A 112 1.30 2.27 0.88
CA MET A 112 2.28 2.93 1.75
C MET A 112 2.31 4.44 1.47
N PHE A 113 2.26 5.24 2.54
CA PHE A 113 2.26 6.70 2.46
C PHE A 113 3.01 7.34 3.65
N PRO A 114 3.93 8.29 3.41
CA PRO A 114 4.73 8.45 2.20
C PRO A 114 5.85 7.40 2.07
N THR A 115 6.55 7.39 0.93
CA THR A 115 7.73 6.52 0.69
C THR A 115 8.99 7.27 0.25
N THR A 116 8.85 8.49 -0.25
CA THR A 116 9.98 9.32 -0.75
C THR A 116 10.15 10.64 0.00
N HIS A 117 9.30 10.91 0.98
CA HIS A 117 9.39 12.04 1.88
C HIS A 117 8.88 11.62 3.26
N ASP A 118 8.79 12.56 4.19
CA ASP A 118 8.23 12.33 5.51
C ASP A 118 7.07 13.32 5.77
N ILE A 119 6.32 13.08 6.84
CA ILE A 119 5.27 13.96 7.34
C ILE A 119 5.89 14.90 8.38
N THR A 120 5.84 16.19 8.10
CA THR A 120 6.44 17.25 8.92
C THR A 120 5.40 18.33 9.23
N PRO A 121 5.68 19.22 10.21
CA PRO A 121 4.77 20.33 10.50
C PRO A 121 4.43 21.18 9.26
N ASP A 122 5.36 21.30 8.31
CA ASP A 122 5.19 22.10 7.09
C ASP A 122 4.27 21.48 6.03
N ASN A 123 3.94 20.18 6.13
CA ASN A 123 3.15 19.48 5.10
C ASN A 123 2.02 18.61 5.67
N VAL A 124 1.78 18.67 6.98
CA VAL A 124 0.85 17.74 7.66
C VAL A 124 -0.59 17.92 7.17
N ASP A 125 -1.00 19.13 6.82
CA ASP A 125 -2.37 19.38 6.36
C ASP A 125 -2.61 18.80 4.97
N GLU A 126 -1.66 18.94 4.04
CA GLU A 126 -1.71 18.29 2.73
C GLU A 126 -1.62 16.76 2.87
N CYS A 127 -0.81 16.26 3.81
CA CYS A 127 -0.76 14.83 4.11
C CYS A 127 -2.11 14.31 4.63
N VAL A 128 -2.79 15.06 5.49
CA VAL A 128 -4.14 14.71 5.98
C VAL A 128 -5.13 14.67 4.82
N MET A 129 -5.11 15.66 3.93
CA MET A 129 -6.01 15.67 2.77
C MET A 129 -5.86 14.41 1.94
N VAL A 130 -4.63 14.07 1.55
CA VAL A 130 -4.36 12.87 0.72
C VAL A 130 -4.64 11.58 1.48
N LEU A 131 -4.34 11.54 2.78
CA LEU A 131 -4.66 10.37 3.60
C LEU A 131 -6.17 10.14 3.66
N ARG A 132 -6.96 11.19 3.89
CA ARG A 132 -8.43 11.11 3.88
C ARG A 132 -8.97 10.70 2.52
N ASP A 133 -8.48 11.30 1.43
CA ASP A 133 -8.86 10.92 0.06
C ASP A 133 -8.70 9.40 -0.16
N MET A 134 -7.60 8.82 0.34
CA MET A 134 -7.36 7.36 0.25
C MET A 134 -8.32 6.55 1.11
N LEU A 135 -8.54 6.96 2.37
CA LEU A 135 -9.38 6.23 3.33
C LEU A 135 -10.88 6.31 2.98
N GLU A 136 -11.35 7.45 2.49
CA GLU A 136 -12.72 7.63 2.01
C GLU A 136 -13.01 6.79 0.76
N ALA A 137 -11.98 6.50 -0.04
CA ALA A 137 -12.04 5.52 -1.12
C ALA A 137 -11.86 4.07 -0.65
N ASP A 138 -12.01 3.82 0.66
CA ASP A 138 -11.94 2.52 1.33
C ASP A 138 -10.55 1.85 1.24
N ASN A 139 -9.45 2.59 1.08
CA ASN A 139 -8.13 1.96 1.01
C ASN A 139 -7.53 1.66 2.39
N ASP A 140 -6.86 0.52 2.52
CA ASP A 140 -5.95 0.26 3.64
C ASP A 140 -4.63 1.00 3.44
N VAL A 141 -4.19 1.75 4.45
CA VAL A 141 -2.99 2.60 4.37
C VAL A 141 -1.99 2.28 5.49
N LEU A 142 -0.76 2.00 5.07
CA LEU A 142 0.43 2.00 5.92
C LEU A 142 1.02 3.41 5.94
N VAL A 143 0.92 4.09 7.08
CA VAL A 143 1.58 5.38 7.29
C VAL A 143 2.99 5.16 7.81
N VAL A 144 4.01 5.68 7.12
CA VAL A 144 5.42 5.54 7.53
C VAL A 144 6.05 6.91 7.75
N THR A 145 6.68 7.12 8.92
CA THR A 145 7.22 8.43 9.29
C THR A 145 8.28 8.31 10.39
N LYS A 146 9.19 9.28 10.46
CA LYS A 146 9.92 9.65 11.68
C LYS A 146 9.07 10.68 12.44
N PRO A 147 8.21 10.22 13.36
CA PRO A 147 7.03 10.99 13.73
C PRO A 147 7.37 12.22 14.56
N HIS A 148 6.86 13.37 14.11
CA HIS A 148 6.62 14.53 14.97
C HIS A 148 5.33 14.29 15.76
N LEU A 149 5.36 14.45 17.08
CA LEU A 149 4.19 14.16 17.92
C LEU A 149 2.99 15.04 17.54
N SER A 150 3.25 16.31 17.18
CA SER A 150 2.22 17.25 16.72
C SER A 150 1.51 16.75 15.46
N CYS A 151 2.28 16.20 14.50
CA CYS A 151 1.77 15.67 13.24
C CYS A 151 0.94 14.41 13.48
N ILE A 152 1.42 13.51 14.34
CA ILE A 152 0.66 12.31 14.71
C ILE A 152 -0.65 12.66 15.40
N LYS A 153 -0.65 13.60 16.34
CA LYS A 153 -1.90 14.10 16.95
C LYS A 153 -2.87 14.66 15.91
N ARG A 154 -2.37 15.36 14.89
CA ARG A 154 -3.17 15.92 13.80
C ARG A 154 -3.76 14.83 12.90
N LEU A 155 -2.97 13.82 12.53
CA LEU A 155 -3.41 12.66 11.74
C LEU A 155 -4.45 11.82 12.48
N CYS A 156 -4.15 11.42 13.72
CA CYS A 156 -5.06 10.62 14.55
C CYS A 156 -6.42 11.31 14.75
N ARG A 157 -6.44 12.63 14.97
CA ARG A 157 -7.70 13.39 15.10
C ARG A 157 -8.51 13.39 13.82
N ALA A 158 -7.85 13.60 12.67
CA ALA A 158 -8.55 13.70 11.39
C ALA A 158 -8.97 12.36 10.79
N CYS A 159 -8.39 11.26 11.24
CA CYS A 159 -8.64 9.92 10.71
C CYS A 159 -9.18 8.94 11.76
N VAL A 160 -9.77 9.45 12.84
CA VAL A 160 -10.24 8.63 13.97
C VAL A 160 -11.28 7.59 13.57
N ASP A 161 -12.14 7.92 12.61
CA ASP A 161 -13.19 7.03 12.11
C ASP A 161 -12.64 5.92 11.19
N PHE A 162 -11.40 6.07 10.73
CA PHE A 162 -10.72 5.14 9.81
C PHE A 162 -9.64 4.29 10.50
N ARG A 163 -9.65 4.19 11.84
CA ARG A 163 -8.65 3.43 12.61
C ARG A 163 -8.39 2.03 12.06
N GLY A 164 -9.45 1.31 11.67
CA GLY A 164 -9.34 -0.05 11.16
C GLY A 164 -8.61 -0.18 9.81
N GLN A 165 -8.51 0.91 9.05
CA GLN A 165 -7.82 0.96 7.75
C GLN A 165 -6.38 1.46 7.87
N LEU A 166 -5.93 1.85 9.07
CA LEU A 166 -4.64 2.51 9.29
C LEU A 166 -3.68 1.66 10.11
N LEU A 167 -2.48 1.48 9.57
CA LEU A 167 -1.31 1.01 10.32
C LEU A 167 -0.27 2.13 10.33
N PHE A 168 0.12 2.59 11.53
CA PHE A 168 1.22 3.53 11.68
C PHE A 168 2.52 2.77 11.95
N ARG A 169 3.49 2.87 11.05
CA ARG A 169 4.85 2.36 11.23
C ARG A 169 5.81 3.50 11.48
N PHE A 170 6.34 3.57 12.70
CA PHE A 170 7.26 4.63 13.10
C PHE A 170 8.71 4.18 12.94
N THR A 171 9.50 4.99 12.24
CA THR A 171 10.93 4.75 12.07
C THR A 171 11.68 5.20 13.33
N ILE A 172 12.21 4.24 14.07
CA ILE A 172 13.03 4.48 15.26
C ILE A 172 14.26 3.58 15.12
N GLY A 173 15.39 4.15 14.71
CA GLY A 173 16.60 3.36 14.43
C GLY A 173 17.59 3.24 15.59
N SER A 174 17.35 3.97 16.69
CA SER A 174 18.20 4.00 17.89
C SER A 174 17.45 4.66 19.06
N THR A 175 17.83 4.31 20.29
CA THR A 175 17.40 5.02 21.51
C THR A 175 18.32 6.18 21.90
N ASP A 176 19.46 6.34 21.22
CA ASP A 176 20.50 7.33 21.48
C ASP A 176 20.31 8.57 20.58
N ASN A 177 20.12 9.73 21.20
CA ASN A 177 19.89 10.97 20.46
C ASN A 177 21.13 11.47 19.72
N GLY A 178 22.35 11.15 20.18
CA GLY A 178 23.59 11.49 19.47
C GLY A 178 23.70 10.69 18.16
N VAL A 179 23.38 9.40 18.20
CA VAL A 179 23.31 8.54 17.01
C VAL A 179 22.24 9.06 16.05
N LEU A 180 21.03 9.33 16.54
CA LEU A 180 19.95 9.87 15.71
C LEU A 180 20.32 11.21 15.09
N GLN A 181 20.85 12.17 15.84
CA GLN A 181 21.24 13.48 15.31
C GLN A 181 22.37 13.38 14.29
N TYR A 182 23.31 12.45 14.47
CA TYR A 182 24.35 12.24 13.48
C TYR A 182 23.78 11.78 12.13
N TRP A 183 22.87 10.81 12.13
CA TRP A 183 22.32 10.21 10.90
C TRP A 183 21.12 10.97 10.33
N GLU A 184 20.35 11.63 11.18
CA GLU A 184 19.02 12.21 10.91
C GLU A 184 18.92 13.61 11.54
N PRO A 185 19.78 14.55 11.12
CA PRO A 185 20.05 15.79 11.86
C PRO A 185 18.84 16.68 12.12
N ASN A 186 17.83 16.63 11.25
CA ASN A 186 16.62 17.46 11.35
C ASN A 186 15.35 16.66 11.67
N ALA A 187 15.48 15.37 12.03
CA ALA A 187 14.35 14.53 12.40
C ALA A 187 14.10 14.56 13.93
N PRO A 188 12.88 14.23 14.40
CA PRO A 188 12.56 14.18 15.83
C PRO A 188 13.48 13.27 16.63
N ILE A 189 13.78 13.61 17.88
CA ILE A 189 14.60 12.78 18.77
C ILE A 189 13.85 11.53 19.26
N TYR A 190 14.57 10.57 19.84
CA TYR A 190 14.00 9.29 20.30
C TYR A 190 12.76 9.47 21.20
N ARG A 191 12.86 10.34 22.21
CA ARG A 191 11.78 10.56 23.19
C ARG A 191 10.48 11.02 22.51
N GLU A 192 10.58 11.87 21.50
CA GLU A 192 9.41 12.35 20.77
C GLU A 192 8.79 11.23 19.94
N ARG A 193 9.61 10.41 19.26
CA ARG A 193 9.10 9.29 18.48
C ARG A 193 8.41 8.23 19.33
N LEU A 194 9.00 7.91 20.49
CA LEU A 194 8.37 7.02 21.47
C LEU A 194 7.06 7.62 22.01
N SER A 195 7.02 8.93 22.25
CA SER A 195 5.79 9.60 22.70
C SER A 195 4.69 9.54 21.63
N ALA A 196 5.06 9.67 20.36
CA ALA A 196 4.15 9.48 19.24
C ALA A 196 3.63 8.05 19.16
N LEU A 197 4.49 7.04 19.33
CA LEU A 197 4.09 5.62 19.38
C LEU A 197 3.07 5.36 20.48
N LYS A 198 3.39 5.76 21.71
CA LYS A 198 2.49 5.64 22.88
C LYS A 198 1.16 6.33 22.64
N TRP A 199 1.20 7.54 22.06
CA TRP A 199 -0.02 8.29 21.75
C TRP A 199 -0.88 7.54 20.74
N THR A 200 -0.32 7.11 19.61
CA THR A 200 -1.07 6.39 18.56
C THR A 200 -1.69 5.11 19.10
N PHE A 201 -0.91 4.31 19.85
CA PHE A 201 -1.39 3.12 20.53
C PHE A 201 -2.56 3.44 21.48
N SER A 202 -2.42 4.45 22.34
CA SER A 202 -3.48 4.85 23.30
C SER A 202 -4.77 5.34 22.64
N LYS A 203 -4.73 5.69 21.35
CA LYS A 203 -5.91 6.10 20.57
C LYS A 203 -6.57 4.94 19.82
N GLY A 204 -6.05 3.73 19.97
CA GLY A 204 -6.60 2.51 19.37
C GLY A 204 -6.28 2.35 17.88
N PHE A 205 -5.23 3.00 17.39
CA PHE A 205 -4.72 2.75 16.04
C PHE A 205 -3.73 1.57 16.07
N SER A 206 -3.64 0.83 14.97
CA SER A 206 -2.61 -0.18 14.80
C SER A 206 -1.23 0.47 14.68
N THR A 207 -0.24 -0.09 15.36
CA THR A 207 1.13 0.43 15.43
C THR A 207 2.16 -0.63 15.09
N SER A 208 3.23 -0.17 14.43
CA SER A 208 4.41 -0.92 14.05
C SER A 208 5.63 -0.03 14.25
N VAL A 209 6.81 -0.63 14.41
CA VAL A 209 8.09 0.08 14.41
C VAL A 209 8.97 -0.50 13.31
N SER A 210 9.73 0.35 12.64
CA SER A 210 10.83 -0.07 11.76
C SER A 210 12.12 0.58 12.24
N SER A 211 13.13 -0.25 12.44
CA SER A 211 14.50 0.13 12.73
C SER A 211 15.36 -0.12 11.51
N GLU A 212 14.93 0.39 10.35
CA GLU A 212 15.63 0.21 9.08
C GLU A 212 16.10 1.58 8.54
N PRO A 213 17.40 1.88 8.58
CA PRO A 213 18.48 1.03 9.09
C PRO A 213 18.54 0.98 10.63
N MET A 214 19.12 -0.10 11.17
CA MET A 214 19.60 -0.15 12.55
C MET A 214 20.80 0.80 12.66
N LEU A 215 20.68 1.85 13.48
CA LEU A 215 21.66 2.94 13.52
C LEU A 215 22.77 2.73 14.55
N ASP A 216 22.59 1.76 15.45
CA ASP A 216 23.59 1.29 16.41
C ASP A 216 23.38 -0.20 16.73
N ASP A 217 24.23 -0.73 17.61
CA ASP A 217 24.24 -2.12 18.06
C ASP A 217 23.35 -2.38 19.29
N LYS A 218 22.59 -1.38 19.76
CA LYS A 218 21.76 -1.46 20.98
C LYS A 218 20.30 -1.80 20.67
N ILE A 219 20.09 -2.62 19.65
CA ILE A 219 18.75 -2.89 19.12
C ILE A 219 17.81 -3.56 20.15
N ASP A 220 18.33 -4.40 21.03
CA ASP A 220 17.55 -5.07 22.07
C ASP A 220 16.88 -4.07 23.02
N ALA A 221 17.58 -2.99 23.38
CA ALA A 221 17.06 -1.93 24.23
C ALA A 221 15.91 -1.18 23.54
N LEU A 222 16.03 -0.92 22.25
CA LEU A 222 14.96 -0.34 21.45
C LEU A 222 13.73 -1.26 21.42
N VAL A 223 13.94 -2.54 21.08
CA VAL A 223 12.87 -3.54 20.98
C VAL A 223 12.12 -3.65 22.30
N ALA A 224 12.84 -3.75 23.43
CA ALA A 224 12.24 -3.80 24.76
C ALA A 224 11.40 -2.55 25.06
N ALA A 225 11.87 -1.36 24.69
CA ALA A 225 11.19 -0.10 24.96
C ALA A 225 9.92 0.11 24.12
N VAL A 226 9.89 -0.35 22.87
CA VAL A 226 8.75 -0.12 21.95
C VAL A 226 7.72 -1.25 21.98
N ARG A 227 8.11 -2.49 22.31
CA ARG A 227 7.26 -3.68 22.29
C ARG A 227 5.89 -3.50 22.99
N PRO A 228 5.77 -2.84 24.15
CA PRO A 228 4.47 -2.65 24.80
C PRO A 228 3.46 -1.81 24.00
N TYR A 229 3.90 -1.11 22.94
CA TYR A 229 3.10 -0.16 22.18
C TYR A 229 3.02 -0.52 20.69
N VAL A 230 3.37 -1.75 20.32
CA VAL A 230 3.32 -2.29 18.96
C VAL A 230 2.22 -3.34 18.88
N THR A 231 1.35 -3.24 17.88
CA THR A 231 0.25 -4.19 17.65
C THR A 231 0.45 -5.09 16.43
N ASP A 232 1.41 -4.75 15.56
CA ASP A 232 1.72 -5.49 14.33
C ASP A 232 3.11 -6.12 14.43
N ALA A 233 4.14 -5.48 13.86
CA ALA A 233 5.50 -6.00 13.86
C ALA A 233 6.55 -4.91 14.18
N ILE A 234 7.72 -5.38 14.62
CA ILE A 234 8.96 -4.61 14.71
C ILE A 234 9.88 -5.11 13.59
N TRP A 235 10.28 -4.22 12.68
CA TRP A 235 11.16 -4.52 11.55
C TRP A 235 12.59 -4.10 11.86
N LEU A 236 13.56 -4.96 11.53
CA LEU A 236 14.99 -4.82 11.83
C LEU A 236 15.81 -4.92 10.55
#